data_AF-A0A654ZFC9-F1
#
_entry.id   AF-A0A654ZFC9-F1
#
_cell.length_a   1.000
_cell.length_b   1.000
_cell.length_c   1.000
_cell.angle_alpha   90.00
_cell.angle_beta   90.00
_cell.angle_gamma   90.00
#
_symmetry.space_group_name_H-M   'P 1'
#
loop_
_entity.id
_entity.type
_entity.pdbx_description
1 polymer ?
#
loop_
_entity_poly.entity_id
_entity_poly.type
_entity_poly.pdbx_seq_one_letter_code
_entity_poly.pdbx_strand_id
1 'polypeptide(L)'
;MREVEADFADAIQAQLRRRNCDIAGAPDARLHIAVTARCVAAAVFGAMEAWMLGSDRSLGELARVCHVALESLRVGISDTWTTLTVSS
;
A
#
# COMPACT_ATOMS: atom_id res chain seq x y z
N MET A 1 -11.14 14.82 -2.37
CA MET A 1 -9.89 14.08 -2.07
C MET A 1 -10.11 12.57 -1.94
N ARG A 2 -11.11 12.11 -1.17
CA ARG A 2 -11.43 10.66 -1.02
C ARG A 2 -11.73 9.91 -2.32
N GLU A 3 -12.26 10.57 -3.35
CA GLU A 3 -12.50 9.94 -4.66
C GLU A 3 -11.21 9.54 -5.38
N VAL A 4 -10.15 10.34 -5.28
CA VAL A 4 -8.86 10.07 -5.94
C VAL A 4 -8.14 8.90 -5.27
N GLU A 5 -8.25 8.79 -3.94
CA GLU A 5 -7.70 7.66 -3.19
C GLU A 5 -8.41 6.35 -3.54
N ALA A 6 -9.73 6.39 -3.68
CA ALA A 6 -10.52 5.24 -4.10
C ALA A 6 -10.15 4.78 -5.52
N ASP A 7 -10.03 5.70 -6.47
CA ASP A 7 -9.66 5.40 -7.85
C ASP A 7 -8.24 4.79 -7.94
N PHE A 8 -7.29 5.36 -7.19
CA PHE A 8 -5.94 4.80 -7.09
C PHE A 8 -5.92 3.40 -6.46
N ALA A 9 -6.68 3.19 -5.39
CA ALA A 9 -6.82 1.88 -4.76
C ALA A 9 -7.42 0.86 -5.75
N ASP A 10 -8.42 1.25 -6.55
CA ASP A 10 -9.02 0.38 -7.56
C ASP A 10 -8.01 0.01 -8.67
N ALA A 11 -7.15 0.95 -9.09
CA ALA A 11 -6.08 0.68 -10.04
C ALA A 11 -5.04 -0.32 -9.48
N ILE A 12 -4.62 -0.16 -8.21
CA ILE A 12 -3.72 -1.11 -7.52
C ILE A 12 -4.38 -2.48 -7.41
N GLN A 13 -5.66 -2.52 -7.04
CA GLN A 13 -6.44 -3.76 -6.95
C GLN A 13 -6.51 -4.49 -8.30
N ALA A 14 -6.75 -3.76 -9.40
CA ALA A 14 -6.76 -4.33 -10.74
C ALA A 14 -5.38 -4.91 -11.11
N GLN A 15 -4.30 -4.22 -10.76
CA GLN A 15 -2.93 -4.69 -11.03
C GLN A 15 -2.56 -5.93 -10.20
N LEU A 16 -2.94 -5.95 -8.92
CA LEU A 16 -2.73 -7.11 -8.04
C LEU A 16 -3.52 -8.32 -8.52
N ARG A 17 -4.79 -8.15 -8.94
CA ARG A 17 -5.58 -9.23 -9.54
C ARG A 17 -4.94 -9.80 -10.80
N ARG A 18 -4.36 -8.95 -11.66
CA ARG A 18 -3.63 -9.39 -12.86
C ARG A 18 -2.38 -10.20 -12.54
N ARG A 19 -1.63 -9.81 -11.49
CA ARG A 19 -0.43 -10.52 -11.05
C ARG A 19 -0.74 -11.80 -10.27
N ASN A 20 -1.84 -11.82 -9.53
CA ASN A 20 -2.25 -12.93 -8.66
C ASN A 20 -3.40 -13.76 -9.27
N CYS A 21 -3.46 -13.88 -10.60
CA CYS A 21 -4.51 -14.63 -11.31
C CYS A 21 -4.72 -16.05 -10.75
N ASP A 22 -3.69 -16.68 -10.17
CA ASP A 22 -3.76 -18.03 -9.59
C ASP A 22 -4.45 -18.11 -8.21
N ILE A 23 -4.64 -17.00 -7.49
CA ILE A 23 -5.26 -16.99 -6.14
C ILE A 23 -6.76 -16.60 -6.22
N ALA A 24 -7.40 -16.81 -7.36
CA ALA A 24 -8.76 -16.34 -7.63
C ALA A 24 -9.88 -17.15 -6.92
N GLY A 25 -9.55 -18.26 -6.26
CA GLY A 25 -10.56 -19.16 -5.67
C GLY A 25 -10.99 -18.83 -4.24
N ALA A 26 -10.13 -18.22 -3.43
CA ALA A 26 -10.40 -18.04 -2.00
C ALA A 26 -11.06 -16.68 -1.69
N PRO A 27 -12.16 -16.63 -0.90
CA PRO A 27 -12.76 -15.36 -0.49
C PRO A 27 -11.77 -14.46 0.26
N ASP A 28 -10.87 -15.06 1.04
CA ASP A 28 -9.83 -14.36 1.79
C ASP A 28 -8.83 -13.67 0.86
N ALA A 29 -8.50 -14.27 -0.29
CA ALA A 29 -7.59 -13.66 -1.27
C ALA A 29 -8.16 -12.36 -1.86
N ARG A 30 -9.48 -12.30 -2.09
CA ARG A 30 -10.13 -11.07 -2.56
C ARG A 30 -10.11 -9.97 -1.50
N LEU A 31 -10.33 -10.32 -0.24
CA LEU A 31 -10.24 -9.39 0.87
C LEU A 31 -8.80 -8.89 1.05
N HIS A 32 -7.81 -9.79 1.02
CA HIS A 32 -6.41 -9.44 1.10
C HIS A 32 -6.01 -8.45 0.01
N ILE A 33 -6.37 -8.71 -1.26
CA ILE A 33 -6.05 -7.79 -2.36
C ILE A 33 -6.68 -6.40 -2.14
N ALA A 34 -7.95 -6.34 -1.71
CA ALA A 34 -8.64 -5.07 -1.49
C ALA A 34 -8.02 -4.26 -0.33
N VAL A 35 -7.68 -4.94 0.77
CA VAL A 35 -7.03 -4.32 1.94
C VAL A 35 -5.63 -3.83 1.57
N THR A 36 -4.83 -4.67 0.90
CA THR A 36 -3.49 -4.29 0.44
C THR A 36 -3.54 -3.06 -0.48
N ALA A 37 -4.49 -3.03 -1.42
CA ALA A 37 -4.64 -1.89 -2.33
C ALA A 37 -4.95 -0.58 -1.59
N ARG A 38 -5.85 -0.60 -0.60
CA ARG A 38 -6.14 0.57 0.23
C ARG A 38 -4.97 1.00 1.10
N CYS A 39 -4.24 0.06 1.70
CA CYS A 39 -3.05 0.37 2.49
C CYS A 39 -1.96 1.03 1.63
N VAL A 40 -1.75 0.54 0.41
CA VAL A 40 -0.81 1.14 -0.55
C VAL A 40 -1.25 2.55 -0.93
N ALA A 41 -2.53 2.77 -1.22
CA ALA A 41 -3.05 4.09 -1.52
C ALA A 41 -2.80 5.06 -0.36
N ALA A 42 -3.24 4.72 0.85
CA ALA A 42 -3.06 5.55 2.04
C ALA A 42 -1.58 5.89 2.30
N ALA A 43 -0.65 4.93 2.09
CA ALA A 43 0.78 5.17 2.24
C ALA A 43 1.32 6.19 1.21
N VAL A 44 0.89 6.09 -0.05
CA VAL A 44 1.30 7.03 -1.11
C VAL A 44 0.75 8.42 -0.85
N PHE A 45 -0.52 8.55 -0.45
CA PHE A 45 -1.09 9.87 -0.12
C PHE A 45 -0.43 10.49 1.11
N GLY A 46 -0.12 9.71 2.15
CA GLY A 46 0.66 10.18 3.30
C GLY A 46 2.07 10.63 2.92
N ALA A 47 2.72 9.91 1.99
CA ALA A 47 4.02 10.32 1.46
C ALA A 47 3.93 11.62 0.64
N MET A 48 2.89 11.77 -0.18
CA MET A 48 2.61 13.00 -0.92
C MET A 48 2.36 14.18 0.03
N GLU A 49 1.60 13.98 1.10
CA GLU A 49 1.37 15.01 2.11
C GLU A 49 2.68 15.42 2.79
N ALA A 50 3.49 14.45 3.23
CA ALA A 50 4.82 14.72 3.80
C ALA A 50 5.74 15.48 2.83
N TRP A 51 5.71 15.12 1.55
CA TRP A 51 6.44 15.83 0.50
C TRP A 51 5.92 17.25 0.27
N MET A 52 4.60 17.47 0.32
CA MET A 52 3.98 18.79 0.15
C MET A 52 4.38 19.77 1.26
N LEU A 53 4.56 19.27 2.48
CA LEU A 53 5.04 20.02 3.64
C LEU A 53 6.58 20.16 3.68
N GLY A 54 7.32 19.39 2.87
CA GLY A 54 8.78 19.40 2.82
C GLY A 54 9.38 20.62 2.11
N SER A 55 10.66 20.88 2.41
CA SER A 55 11.42 21.99 1.82
C SER A 55 11.87 21.71 0.38
N ASP A 56 12.10 20.44 0.04
CA ASP A 56 12.44 19.98 -1.30
C ASP A 56 11.22 19.32 -1.96
N ARG A 57 10.67 20.02 -2.96
CA ARG A 57 9.53 19.57 -3.76
C ARG A 57 9.93 19.09 -5.15
N SER A 58 11.08 18.43 -5.25
CA SER A 58 11.50 17.74 -6.46
C SER A 58 10.74 16.41 -6.64
N LEU A 59 10.62 15.98 -7.91
CA LEU A 59 10.07 14.66 -8.24
C LEU A 59 10.95 13.52 -7.70
N GLY A 60 12.26 13.77 -7.55
CA GLY A 60 13.20 12.83 -6.94
C GLY A 60 12.87 12.56 -5.49
N GLU A 61 12.62 13.61 -4.70
CA GLU A 61 12.20 13.44 -3.31
C GLU A 61 10.82 12.79 -3.19
N LEU A 62 9.87 13.10 -4.08
CA LEU A 62 8.57 12.42 -4.10
C LEU A 62 8.74 10.90 -4.28
N ALA A 63 9.54 10.49 -5.25
CA ALA A 63 9.82 9.06 -5.49
C ALA A 63 10.48 8.41 -4.26
N ARG A 64 11.42 9.12 -3.61
CA ARG A 64 12.10 8.66 -2.40
C ARG A 64 11.11 8.48 -1.25
N VAL A 65 10.26 9.46 -0.95
CA VAL A 65 9.31 9.36 0.18
C VAL A 65 8.22 8.31 -0.08
N CYS A 66 7.74 8.17 -1.31
CA CYS A 66 6.81 7.10 -1.68
C CYS A 66 7.46 5.72 -1.48
N HIS A 67 8.74 5.57 -1.88
CA HIS A 67 9.47 4.31 -1.67
C HIS A 67 9.64 4.01 -0.19
N VAL A 68 10.03 5.00 0.63
CA VAL A 68 10.16 4.85 2.08
C VAL A 68 8.83 4.49 2.74
N ALA A 69 7.72 5.10 2.33
CA ALA A 69 6.39 4.80 2.86
C ALA A 69 5.96 3.35 2.54
N LEU A 70 6.17 2.89 1.30
CA LEU A 70 5.85 1.52 0.90
C LEU A 70 6.75 0.49 1.60
N GLU A 71 8.02 0.82 1.79
CA GLU A 71 8.96 -0.03 2.51
C GLU A 71 8.62 -0.12 4.00
N SER A 72 8.22 1.00 4.61
CA SER A 72 7.74 1.05 5.99
C SER A 72 6.45 0.24 6.15
N LEU A 73 5.54 0.30 5.17
CA LEU A 73 4.35 -0.53 5.12
C LEU A 73 4.72 -2.02 5.02
N ARG A 74 5.66 -2.39 4.15
CA ARG A 74 6.11 -3.78 3.97
C ARG A 74 6.73 -4.35 5.24
N VAL A 75 7.61 -3.58 5.88
CA VAL A 75 8.26 -3.95 7.14
C VAL A 75 7.20 -4.03 8.25
N GLY A 76 6.39 -2.99 8.45
CA GLY A 76 5.37 -2.96 9.50
C GLY A 76 4.34 -4.09 9.36
N ILE A 77 3.92 -4.42 8.14
CA ILE A 77 3.06 -5.57 7.88
C ILE A 77 3.82 -6.86 8.21
N SER A 78 5.01 -7.12 7.63
CA SER A 78 5.75 -8.39 7.89
C SER A 78 6.08 -8.61 9.36
N ASP A 79 6.51 -7.56 10.06
CA ASP A 79 6.94 -7.59 11.46
C ASP A 79 5.76 -7.85 12.43
N THR A 80 4.60 -7.27 12.12
CA THR A 80 3.36 -7.54 12.86
C THR A 80 2.83 -8.95 12.64
N TRP A 81 2.98 -9.53 11.44
CA TRP A 81 2.63 -10.94 11.20
C TRP A 81 3.59 -11.92 11.86
N THR A 82 4.88 -11.61 11.98
CA THR A 82 5.84 -12.44 12.75
C THR A 82 5.60 -12.37 14.26
N THR A 83 5.05 -11.26 14.77
CA THR A 83 4.69 -11.16 16.19
C THR A 83 3.41 -11.94 16.53
N LEU A 84 2.57 -12.20 15.52
CA LEU A 84 1.32 -12.96 15.65
C LEU A 84 1.48 -14.48 15.50
N THR A 85 2.70 -15.02 15.40
CA THR A 85 2.92 -16.44 15.71
C THR A 85 2.71 -16.64 17.21
N VAL A 86 1.45 -16.76 17.59
CA VAL A 86 0.93 -17.04 18.92
C VAL A 86 1.70 -18.22 19.50
N SER A 87 2.42 -17.96 20.59
CA SER A 87 2.82 -19.00 21.54
C SER A 87 1.56 -19.74 21.97
N SER A 88 1.45 -21.00 21.54
CA SER A 88 0.46 -21.96 22.03
C SER A 88 0.78 -22.41 23.45
#